data_AF-A0A1F0RHW6-F1
#
_entry.id   AF-A0A1F0RHW6-F1
#
_cell.length_a   1.000
_cell.length_b   1.000
_cell.length_c   1.000
_cell.angle_alpha   90.00
_cell.angle_beta   90.00
_cell.angle_gamma   90.00
#
_symmetry.space_group_name_H-M   'P 1'
#
loop_
_entity.id
_entity.type
_entity.pdbx_description
1 polymer ?
#
loop_
_entity_poly.entity_id
_entity_poly.type
_entity_poly.pdbx_seq_one_letter_code
_entity_poly.pdbx_strand_id
1 'polypeptide(L)'
;MQDFYNVIKETESDYKEVNDQVTFIDNHDMSRFSTIVNGNRTAVNQAYALLLTSRGVPTIYYGSEQYDKGESAPYNRSDITSFNQTTDAYQIISKFSKLRKSNKALAYGQTVERWINQDVLIFERHFGNSVAIVAVNKGDKSYHIDNLKPHLPKGDYVDKLASMMAAGNIQVRSDNSVTPFELKAGSVGVWTYDNSQTTKLSVGDIDPSIGSVGNEIAITGEGFGNKEGQVKFGDTNAKVLSWSDTLIKVLIPEVAAGKYAIHVSNLRGEKGTYSDFEVLTGKQIPVRLIADNAQTLPGENLYVVGNVSELGNWDANKAIGPMFNATASIAQYPSWFYDINLPKNKNIEYKFIKKNKDGQIIWESGENHKITSSEEAQTKRASWQN
;
A
#
# COMPACT_ATOMS: atom_id res chain seq x y z
N MET A 1 -7.00 -12.77 17.45
CA MET A 1 -6.82 -12.94 16.00
C MET A 1 -7.87 -12.17 15.22
N GLN A 2 -9.12 -12.09 15.70
CA GLN A 2 -10.16 -11.24 15.12
C GLN A 2 -9.75 -9.78 14.89
N ASP A 3 -9.23 -9.09 15.92
CA ASP A 3 -8.84 -7.68 15.78
C ASP A 3 -7.76 -7.46 14.73
N PHE A 4 -6.78 -8.37 14.68
CA PHE A 4 -5.73 -8.34 13.66
C PHE A 4 -6.31 -8.45 12.24
N TYR A 5 -7.28 -9.36 12.03
CA TYR A 5 -7.92 -9.48 10.72
C TYR A 5 -8.82 -8.28 10.39
N ASN A 6 -9.49 -7.69 11.38
CA ASN A 6 -10.28 -6.47 11.18
C ASN A 6 -9.38 -5.32 10.68
N VAL A 7 -8.19 -5.15 11.28
CA VAL A 7 -7.20 -4.16 10.80
C VAL A 7 -6.78 -4.45 9.37
N ILE A 8 -6.53 -5.72 9.00
CA ILE A 8 -6.21 -6.08 7.61
C ILE A 8 -7.33 -5.64 6.66
N LYS A 9 -8.59 -5.91 7.00
CA LYS A 9 -9.76 -5.59 6.18
C LYS A 9 -9.99 -4.08 6.04
N GLU A 10 -9.90 -3.34 7.14
CA GLU A 10 -10.08 -1.88 7.14
C GLU A 10 -9.00 -1.20 6.29
N THR A 11 -7.75 -1.57 6.51
CA THR A 11 -6.62 -1.00 5.76
C THR A 11 -6.60 -1.38 4.28
N GLU A 12 -7.13 -2.55 3.90
CA GLU A 12 -7.32 -2.92 2.49
C GLU A 12 -8.39 -2.05 1.79
N SER A 13 -9.33 -1.49 2.55
CA SER A 13 -10.32 -0.53 2.04
C SER A 13 -9.81 0.91 2.04
N ASP A 14 -9.04 1.30 3.05
CA ASP A 14 -8.61 2.69 3.25
C ASP A 14 -7.41 3.08 2.39
N TYR A 15 -6.47 2.14 2.18
CA TYR A 15 -5.30 2.36 1.33
C TYR A 15 -5.57 1.90 -0.09
N LYS A 16 -5.39 2.82 -1.04
CA LYS A 16 -5.49 2.51 -2.47
C LYS A 16 -4.38 1.57 -2.92
N GLU A 17 -3.15 1.85 -2.50
CA GLU A 17 -1.97 1.02 -2.76
C GLU A 17 -1.56 0.29 -1.47
N VAL A 18 -2.39 -0.65 -1.01
CA VAL A 18 -2.14 -1.40 0.24
C VAL A 18 -0.83 -2.22 0.20
N ASN A 19 -0.35 -2.58 -1.00
CA ASN A 19 0.91 -3.31 -1.19
C ASN A 19 2.16 -2.43 -1.00
N ASP A 20 2.03 -1.09 -1.10
CA ASP A 20 3.14 -0.14 -0.93
C ASP A 20 3.36 0.23 0.53
N GLN A 21 2.41 -0.11 1.40
CA GLN A 21 2.46 0.24 2.81
C GLN A 21 3.62 -0.50 3.48
N VAL A 22 4.52 0.26 4.10
CA VAL A 22 5.67 -0.29 4.84
C VAL A 22 5.18 -0.82 6.18
N THR A 23 5.24 -2.14 6.36
CA THR A 23 4.78 -2.82 7.57
C THR A 23 5.95 -3.14 8.48
N PHE A 24 5.71 -3.11 9.79
CA PHE A 24 6.69 -3.45 10.81
C PHE A 24 5.96 -3.85 12.11
N ILE A 25 6.64 -4.57 13.00
CA ILE A 25 6.09 -4.94 14.31
C ILE A 25 6.65 -4.07 15.45
N ASP A 26 7.79 -3.41 15.20
CA ASP A 26 8.45 -2.43 16.04
C ASP A 26 9.39 -1.56 15.18
N ASN A 27 9.88 -0.46 15.77
CA ASN A 27 10.86 0.43 15.15
C ASN A 27 11.61 1.24 16.22
N HIS A 28 12.40 2.22 15.79
CA HIS A 28 13.22 3.07 16.65
C HIS A 28 12.44 4.01 17.59
N ASP A 29 11.13 4.15 17.42
CA ASP A 29 10.23 5.00 18.22
C ASP A 29 9.18 4.20 19.01
N MET A 30 9.25 2.87 18.97
CA MET A 30 8.38 1.96 19.71
C MET A 30 9.18 1.07 20.66
N SER A 31 8.52 0.52 21.68
CA SER A 31 9.10 -0.60 22.43
C SER A 31 9.42 -1.76 21.48
N ARG A 32 10.57 -2.40 21.65
CA ARG A 32 10.90 -3.62 20.91
C ARG A 32 9.83 -4.67 21.16
N PHE A 33 9.43 -5.40 20.13
CA PHE A 33 8.34 -6.38 20.24
C PHE A 33 8.66 -7.47 21.27
N SER A 34 9.93 -7.90 21.34
CA SER A 34 10.44 -8.84 22.37
C SER A 34 10.21 -8.32 23.80
N THR A 35 10.25 -7.01 24.04
CA THR A 35 9.90 -6.43 25.35
C THR A 35 8.40 -6.52 25.61
N ILE A 36 7.58 -6.14 24.64
CA ILE A 36 6.10 -6.17 24.74
C ILE A 36 5.61 -7.57 25.09
N VAL A 37 6.19 -8.61 24.48
CA VAL A 37 5.81 -10.00 24.73
C VAL A 37 6.61 -10.67 25.87
N ASN A 38 7.27 -9.87 26.72
CA ASN A 38 8.04 -10.35 27.88
C ASN A 38 9.12 -11.40 27.53
N GLY A 39 9.71 -11.31 26.34
CA GLY A 39 10.71 -12.25 25.84
C GLY A 39 10.14 -13.59 25.35
N ASN A 40 8.83 -13.70 25.15
CA ASN A 40 8.21 -14.88 24.54
C ASN A 40 8.65 -15.02 23.07
N ARG A 41 9.65 -15.87 22.85
CA ARG A 41 10.23 -16.12 21.51
C ARG A 41 9.20 -16.68 20.53
N THR A 42 8.27 -17.53 20.98
CA THR A 42 7.19 -18.05 20.14
C THR A 42 6.35 -16.91 19.57
N ALA A 43 5.98 -15.93 20.39
CA ALA A 43 5.21 -14.76 19.94
C ALA A 43 6.01 -13.89 18.96
N VAL A 44 7.31 -13.67 19.19
CA VAL A 44 8.20 -12.96 18.24
C VAL A 44 8.24 -13.69 16.90
N ASN A 45 8.42 -15.00 16.92
CA ASN A 45 8.50 -15.82 15.71
C ASN A 45 7.17 -15.83 14.93
N GLN A 46 6.03 -15.89 15.64
CA GLN A 46 4.69 -15.75 15.03
C GLN A 46 4.52 -14.38 14.38
N ALA A 47 4.94 -13.31 15.06
CA ALA A 47 4.83 -11.95 14.53
C ALA A 47 5.66 -11.78 13.25
N TYR A 48 6.87 -12.34 13.18
CA TYR A 48 7.67 -12.33 11.94
C TYR A 48 7.09 -13.19 10.84
N ALA A 49 6.51 -14.34 11.16
CA ALA A 49 5.80 -15.14 10.19
C ALA A 49 4.62 -14.36 9.59
N LEU A 50 3.80 -13.72 10.43
CA LEU A 50 2.70 -12.86 10.00
C LEU A 50 3.20 -11.67 9.16
N LEU A 51 4.20 -10.93 9.63
CA LEU A 51 4.78 -9.78 8.93
C LEU A 51 5.24 -10.14 7.52
N LEU A 52 6.02 -11.22 7.39
CA LEU A 52 6.61 -11.62 6.11
C LEU A 52 5.63 -12.31 5.16
N THR A 53 4.45 -12.71 5.64
CA THR A 53 3.43 -13.35 4.80
C THR A 53 2.19 -12.48 4.56
N SER A 54 2.09 -11.32 5.23
CA SER A 54 1.04 -10.31 5.01
C SER A 54 1.33 -9.42 3.80
N ARG A 55 0.31 -8.66 3.37
CA ARG A 55 0.42 -7.60 2.35
C ARG A 55 1.25 -6.41 2.85
N GLY A 56 1.81 -5.64 1.91
CA GLY A 56 2.70 -4.51 2.19
C GLY A 56 4.19 -4.87 2.03
N VAL A 57 5.06 -3.93 2.39
CA VAL A 57 6.53 -4.08 2.35
C VAL A 57 7.07 -4.31 3.77
N PRO A 58 7.43 -5.55 4.16
CA PRO A 58 7.85 -5.85 5.52
C PRO A 58 9.24 -5.27 5.83
N THR A 59 9.33 -4.54 6.93
CA THR A 59 10.54 -3.94 7.49
C THR A 59 10.86 -4.56 8.83
N ILE A 60 12.12 -4.92 9.02
CA ILE A 60 12.63 -5.59 10.21
C ILE A 60 13.58 -4.63 10.92
N TYR A 61 13.30 -4.35 12.19
CA TYR A 61 14.18 -3.53 13.01
C TYR A 61 15.37 -4.36 13.51
N TYR A 62 16.58 -3.79 13.45
CA TYR A 62 17.83 -4.51 13.68
C TYR A 62 17.89 -5.15 15.08
N GLY A 63 18.45 -6.36 15.17
CA GLY A 63 18.61 -7.10 16.43
C GLY A 63 17.36 -7.83 16.90
N SER A 64 16.22 -7.62 16.24
CA SER A 64 14.99 -8.32 16.60
C SER A 64 15.05 -9.81 16.26
N GLU A 65 15.86 -10.20 15.28
CA GLU A 65 16.19 -11.60 15.00
C GLU A 65 17.10 -12.23 16.08
N GLN A 66 17.68 -11.41 16.97
CA GLN A 66 18.38 -11.81 18.18
C GLN A 66 17.50 -11.75 19.44
N TYR A 67 16.22 -11.37 19.28
CA TYR A 67 15.27 -11.13 20.36
C TYR A 67 15.65 -9.97 21.29
N ASP A 68 16.39 -8.98 20.79
CA ASP A 68 16.79 -7.79 21.55
C ASP A 68 15.59 -7.07 22.18
N LYS A 69 15.81 -6.45 23.35
CA LYS A 69 14.78 -5.81 24.19
C LYS A 69 15.09 -4.32 24.43
N GLY A 70 14.06 -3.53 24.67
CA GLY A 70 14.14 -2.11 25.04
C GLY A 70 12.76 -1.43 24.95
N GLU A 71 12.40 -0.61 25.94
CA GLU A 71 11.05 -0.02 26.04
C GLU A 71 10.87 1.25 25.21
N SER A 72 11.86 2.14 25.14
CA SER A 72 11.75 3.41 24.43
C SER A 72 13.12 3.91 24.02
N ALA A 73 13.19 4.98 23.23
CA ALA A 73 14.45 5.65 22.97
C ALA A 73 15.09 6.13 24.29
N PRO A 74 16.41 5.95 24.50
CA PRO A 74 17.38 5.29 23.61
C PRO A 74 17.52 3.76 23.83
N TYR A 75 16.86 3.16 24.82
CA TYR A 75 17.00 1.74 25.19
C TYR A 75 16.51 0.77 24.11
N ASN A 76 15.56 1.15 23.27
CA ASN A 76 15.18 0.40 22.06
C ASN A 76 16.22 0.53 20.93
N ARG A 77 17.30 1.30 21.11
CA ARG A 77 18.39 1.56 20.15
C ARG A 77 19.76 1.10 20.67
N SER A 78 19.79 0.16 21.63
CA SER A 78 21.05 -0.44 22.09
C SER A 78 21.81 -1.16 20.97
N ASP A 79 23.11 -1.38 21.19
CA ASP A 79 23.93 -2.22 20.31
C ASP A 79 23.32 -3.61 20.18
N ILE A 80 23.42 -4.18 18.97
CA ILE A 80 22.92 -5.53 18.71
C ILE A 80 23.66 -6.54 19.61
N THR A 81 22.92 -7.44 20.25
CA THR A 81 23.52 -8.32 21.27
C THR A 81 24.31 -9.49 20.67
N SER A 82 24.03 -9.87 19.42
CA SER A 82 24.66 -11.01 18.73
C SER A 82 24.48 -10.93 17.21
N PHE A 83 25.18 -11.81 16.47
CA PHE A 83 24.98 -12.01 15.04
C PHE A 83 24.65 -13.48 14.74
N ASN A 84 23.92 -14.13 15.65
CA ASN A 84 23.61 -15.55 15.55
C ASN A 84 22.60 -15.82 14.43
N GLN A 85 22.99 -16.62 13.44
CA GLN A 85 22.15 -16.99 12.29
C GLN A 85 21.32 -18.28 12.54
N THR A 86 21.42 -18.86 13.73
CA THR A 86 20.73 -20.09 14.11
C THR A 86 19.48 -19.85 14.95
N THR A 87 19.15 -18.60 15.29
CA THR A 87 17.91 -18.29 15.98
C THR A 87 16.71 -18.60 15.09
N ASP A 88 15.61 -19.05 15.69
CA ASP A 88 14.38 -19.32 14.92
C ASP A 88 13.90 -18.07 14.17
N ALA A 89 13.91 -16.90 14.82
CA ALA A 89 13.58 -15.63 14.18
C ALA A 89 14.43 -15.36 12.93
N TYR A 90 15.77 -15.50 13.01
CA TYR A 90 16.65 -15.33 11.86
C TYR A 90 16.30 -16.31 10.72
N GLN A 91 16.08 -17.58 11.06
CA GLN A 91 15.76 -18.62 10.08
C GLN A 91 14.39 -18.40 9.42
N ILE A 92 13.37 -17.98 10.18
CA ILE A 92 12.05 -17.59 9.66
C ILE A 92 12.20 -16.41 8.69
N ILE A 93 12.93 -15.36 9.11
CA ILE A 93 13.18 -14.17 8.29
C ILE A 93 13.90 -14.55 6.99
N SER A 94 14.97 -15.32 7.08
CA SER A 94 15.76 -15.78 5.92
C SER A 94 14.94 -16.63 4.95
N LYS A 95 14.06 -17.48 5.48
CA LYS A 95 13.22 -18.36 4.66
C LYS A 95 12.09 -17.60 3.98
N PHE A 96 11.37 -16.77 4.72
CA PHE A 96 10.19 -16.09 4.19
C PHE A 96 10.54 -14.88 3.32
N SER A 97 11.66 -14.20 3.55
CA SER A 97 12.16 -13.19 2.60
C SER A 97 12.41 -13.76 1.20
N LYS A 98 12.94 -14.99 1.10
CA LYS A 98 13.07 -15.72 -0.18
C LYS A 98 11.71 -16.13 -0.73
N LEU A 99 10.82 -16.62 0.13
CA LEU A 99 9.47 -17.05 -0.27
C LEU A 99 8.66 -15.91 -0.89
N ARG A 100 8.77 -14.69 -0.35
CA ARG A 100 8.13 -13.49 -0.91
C ARG A 100 8.59 -13.19 -2.34
N LYS A 101 9.86 -13.46 -2.66
CA LYS A 101 10.38 -13.30 -4.02
C LYS A 101 9.90 -14.40 -4.96
N SER A 102 9.72 -15.62 -4.45
CA SER A 102 9.38 -16.77 -5.26
C SER A 102 7.87 -17.03 -5.38
N ASN A 103 7.02 -16.34 -4.63
CA ASN A 103 5.58 -16.53 -4.67
C ASN A 103 4.86 -15.17 -4.73
N LYS A 104 4.26 -14.87 -5.88
CA LYS A 104 3.68 -13.55 -6.14
C LYS A 104 2.46 -13.24 -5.29
N ALA A 105 1.80 -14.25 -4.71
CA ALA A 105 0.70 -14.04 -3.79
C ALA A 105 1.15 -13.29 -2.54
N LEU A 106 2.36 -13.56 -2.04
CA LEU A 106 2.89 -12.87 -0.87
C LEU A 106 3.23 -11.41 -1.16
N ALA A 107 3.69 -11.12 -2.38
CA ALA A 107 4.04 -9.77 -2.83
C ALA A 107 2.79 -8.92 -3.14
N TYR A 108 1.88 -9.44 -3.96
CA TYR A 108 0.80 -8.64 -4.58
C TYR A 108 -0.61 -9.11 -4.21
N GLY A 109 -0.75 -10.28 -3.59
CA GLY A 109 -2.04 -10.95 -3.47
C GLY A 109 -3.00 -10.32 -2.46
N GLN A 110 -4.28 -10.44 -2.77
CA GLN A 110 -5.37 -10.10 -1.85
C GLN A 110 -5.33 -10.99 -0.61
N THR A 111 -5.91 -10.52 0.50
CA THR A 111 -5.95 -11.29 1.76
C THR A 111 -7.36 -11.77 2.06
N VAL A 112 -7.57 -13.09 2.11
CA VAL A 112 -8.88 -13.70 2.35
C VAL A 112 -8.82 -14.56 3.61
N GLU A 113 -9.73 -14.32 4.55
CA GLU A 113 -9.87 -15.20 5.71
C GLU A 113 -10.47 -16.55 5.29
N ARG A 114 -9.90 -17.63 5.85
CA ARG A 114 -10.30 -19.01 5.58
C ARG A 114 -10.72 -19.76 6.82
N TRP A 115 -10.20 -19.36 7.97
CA TRP A 115 -10.65 -19.81 9.29
C TRP A 115 -10.24 -18.79 10.35
N ILE A 116 -11.11 -18.46 11.31
CA ILE A 116 -10.77 -17.54 12.40
C ILE A 116 -11.49 -17.85 13.71
N ASN A 117 -10.79 -17.69 14.83
CA ASN A 117 -11.37 -17.55 16.16
C ASN A 117 -10.55 -16.56 17.01
N GLN A 118 -10.67 -16.63 18.34
CA GLN A 118 -9.91 -15.75 19.24
C GLN A 118 -8.38 -15.93 19.13
N ASP A 119 -7.90 -17.15 18.90
CA ASP A 119 -6.49 -17.56 18.94
C ASP A 119 -5.89 -17.95 17.59
N VAL A 120 -6.72 -18.39 16.66
CA VAL A 120 -6.28 -18.87 15.36
C VAL A 120 -6.75 -17.92 14.27
N LEU A 121 -5.84 -17.64 13.35
CA LEU A 121 -6.13 -17.07 12.05
C LEU A 121 -5.53 -17.98 10.99
N ILE A 122 -6.35 -18.39 10.04
CA ILE A 122 -5.91 -18.97 8.77
C ILE A 122 -6.35 -18.01 7.67
N PHE A 123 -5.39 -17.39 7.00
CA PHE A 123 -5.64 -16.53 5.86
C PHE A 123 -4.94 -17.04 4.62
N GLU A 124 -5.51 -16.65 3.48
CA GLU A 124 -4.98 -16.90 2.16
C GLU A 124 -4.48 -15.59 1.56
N ARG A 125 -3.31 -15.65 0.93
CA ARG A 125 -2.85 -14.69 -0.06
C ARG A 125 -3.05 -15.27 -1.44
N HIS A 126 -3.62 -14.52 -2.36
CA HIS A 126 -3.92 -14.99 -3.72
C HIS A 126 -3.62 -13.92 -4.77
N PHE A 127 -2.80 -14.27 -5.76
CA PHE A 127 -2.49 -13.43 -6.92
C PHE A 127 -2.36 -14.30 -8.17
N GLY A 128 -3.27 -14.14 -9.11
CA GLY A 128 -3.30 -14.95 -10.33
C GLY A 128 -3.37 -16.44 -10.00
N ASN A 129 -2.33 -17.22 -10.33
CA ASN A 129 -2.24 -18.63 -9.93
C ASN A 129 -1.41 -18.88 -8.67
N SER A 130 -0.73 -17.87 -8.14
CA SER A 130 0.03 -18.00 -6.91
C SER A 130 -0.93 -17.96 -5.71
N VAL A 131 -0.72 -18.88 -4.77
CA VAL A 131 -1.48 -18.98 -3.52
C VAL A 131 -0.51 -19.18 -2.36
N ALA A 132 -0.77 -18.54 -1.22
CA ALA A 132 -0.14 -18.87 0.05
C ALA A 132 -1.18 -18.95 1.16
N ILE A 133 -1.24 -20.08 1.86
CA ILE A 133 -2.04 -20.27 3.07
C ILE A 133 -1.14 -20.13 4.28
N VAL A 134 -1.57 -19.33 5.24
CA VAL A 134 -0.85 -19.06 6.48
C VAL A 134 -1.81 -19.34 7.64
N ALA A 135 -1.47 -20.30 8.48
CA ALA A 135 -2.17 -20.62 9.71
C ALA A 135 -1.32 -20.22 10.91
N VAL A 136 -1.87 -19.47 11.86
CA VAL A 136 -1.20 -19.08 13.11
C VAL A 136 -2.11 -19.39 14.27
N ASN A 137 -1.62 -20.13 15.25
CA ASN A 137 -2.28 -20.34 16.54
C ASN A 137 -1.50 -19.64 17.65
N LYS A 138 -1.94 -18.46 18.10
CA LYS A 138 -1.30 -17.75 19.23
C LYS A 138 -1.67 -18.30 20.61
N GLY A 139 -2.63 -19.22 20.67
CA GLY A 139 -3.16 -19.77 21.90
C GLY A 139 -2.26 -20.84 22.52
N ASP A 140 -2.64 -21.26 23.73
CA ASP A 140 -1.99 -22.31 24.53
C ASP A 140 -2.61 -23.70 24.32
N LYS A 141 -3.66 -23.79 23.48
CA LYS A 141 -4.38 -25.04 23.16
C LYS A 141 -4.30 -25.36 21.67
N SER A 142 -4.44 -26.65 21.36
CA SER A 142 -4.57 -27.12 19.98
C SER A 142 -6.01 -26.97 19.52
N TYR A 143 -6.20 -26.71 18.22
CA TYR A 143 -7.52 -26.57 17.61
C TYR A 143 -7.67 -27.55 16.45
N HIS A 144 -8.82 -28.23 16.40
CA HIS A 144 -9.23 -29.02 15.26
C HIS A 144 -9.65 -28.08 14.13
N ILE A 145 -8.94 -28.14 12.99
CA ILE A 145 -9.26 -27.35 11.81
C ILE A 145 -9.97 -28.25 10.81
N ASP A 146 -11.23 -27.93 10.52
CA ASP A 146 -12.03 -28.57 9.49
C ASP A 146 -12.57 -27.52 8.50
N ASN A 147 -13.21 -27.99 7.42
CA ASN A 147 -13.92 -27.16 6.44
C ASN A 147 -13.09 -26.04 5.76
N LEU A 148 -11.76 -26.10 5.87
CA LEU A 148 -10.84 -25.17 5.23
C LEU A 148 -10.85 -25.37 3.70
N LYS A 149 -11.22 -24.34 2.95
CA LYS A 149 -11.35 -24.36 1.47
C LYS A 149 -10.49 -23.27 0.80
N PRO A 150 -9.19 -23.51 0.60
CA PRO A 150 -8.29 -22.57 -0.05
C PRO A 150 -8.40 -22.64 -1.58
N HIS A 151 -7.81 -21.66 -2.29
CA HIS A 151 -7.55 -21.74 -3.73
C HIS A 151 -6.30 -22.57 -4.09
N LEU A 152 -5.78 -23.37 -3.16
CA LEU A 152 -4.74 -24.34 -3.49
C LEU A 152 -5.33 -25.45 -4.38
N PRO A 153 -4.65 -25.84 -5.48
CA PRO A 153 -5.04 -27.03 -6.23
C PRO A 153 -5.02 -28.31 -5.37
N LYS A 154 -5.69 -29.37 -5.87
CA LYS A 154 -5.59 -30.70 -5.26
C LYS A 154 -4.11 -31.14 -5.19
N GLY A 155 -3.68 -31.58 -4.02
CA GLY A 155 -2.32 -32.09 -3.83
C GLY A 155 -1.88 -32.09 -2.38
N ASP A 156 -0.66 -32.57 -2.16
CA ASP A 156 -0.01 -32.58 -0.85
C ASP A 156 0.94 -31.37 -0.75
N TYR A 157 0.83 -30.63 0.36
CA TYR A 157 1.58 -29.41 0.59
C TYR A 157 2.46 -29.54 1.83
N VAL A 158 3.75 -29.30 1.62
CA VAL A 158 4.75 -29.30 2.69
C VAL A 158 4.76 -27.95 3.39
N ASP A 159 4.72 -27.99 4.73
CA ASP A 159 4.85 -26.80 5.57
C ASP A 159 6.22 -26.12 5.38
N LYS A 160 6.19 -24.84 5.01
CA LYS A 160 7.40 -24.04 4.84
C LYS A 160 8.09 -23.74 6.17
N LEU A 161 7.55 -23.99 7.36
CA LEU A 161 8.31 -23.85 8.61
C LEU A 161 8.88 -25.16 9.14
N ALA A 162 8.45 -26.31 8.59
CA ALA A 162 8.90 -27.63 9.03
C ALA A 162 8.96 -27.71 10.58
N SER A 163 9.95 -28.37 11.17
CA SER A 163 10.01 -28.58 12.63
C SER A 163 10.16 -27.32 13.50
N MET A 164 10.38 -26.12 12.95
CA MET A 164 10.61 -24.92 13.74
C MET A 164 9.34 -24.43 14.45
N MET A 165 8.22 -24.39 13.73
CA MET A 165 6.91 -23.97 14.25
C MET A 165 5.76 -24.82 13.70
N ALA A 166 6.05 -26.02 13.20
CA ALA A 166 5.19 -26.78 12.31
C ALA A 166 3.71 -26.85 12.73
N ALA A 167 2.84 -26.45 11.81
CA ALA A 167 1.46 -26.94 11.79
C ALA A 167 1.36 -28.34 11.17
N GLY A 168 2.37 -28.74 10.38
CA GLY A 168 2.41 -30.02 9.67
C GLY A 168 2.00 -29.89 8.20
N ASN A 169 2.14 -30.98 7.45
CA ASN A 169 1.74 -31.01 6.04
C ASN A 169 0.22 -31.06 5.93
N ILE A 170 -0.32 -30.49 4.85
CA ILE A 170 -1.76 -30.55 4.55
C ILE A 170 -1.98 -31.24 3.21
N GLN A 171 -3.18 -31.81 3.04
CA GLN A 171 -3.63 -32.39 1.79
C GLN A 171 -4.91 -31.70 1.33
N VAL A 172 -4.90 -31.16 0.12
CA VAL A 172 -6.07 -30.61 -0.54
C VAL A 172 -6.74 -31.70 -1.37
N ARG A 173 -8.01 -31.94 -1.10
CA ARG A 173 -8.83 -32.98 -1.75
C ARG A 173 -9.39 -32.52 -3.09
N SER A 174 -10.08 -33.42 -3.78
CA SER A 174 -10.71 -33.15 -5.08
C SER A 174 -11.88 -32.16 -5.04
N ASP A 175 -12.46 -31.92 -3.86
CA ASP A 175 -13.51 -30.91 -3.64
C ASP A 175 -12.92 -29.56 -3.15
N ASN A 176 -11.61 -29.39 -3.28
CA ASN A 176 -10.83 -28.25 -2.79
C ASN A 176 -10.89 -28.05 -1.26
N SER A 177 -11.39 -29.03 -0.48
CA SER A 177 -11.27 -29.01 0.98
C SER A 177 -9.91 -29.52 1.43
N VAL A 178 -9.40 -28.98 2.53
CA VAL A 178 -8.21 -29.53 3.21
C VAL A 178 -8.65 -30.67 4.13
N THR A 179 -7.86 -31.76 4.17
CA THR A 179 -8.05 -32.83 5.16
C THR A 179 -7.94 -32.26 6.57
N PRO A 180 -8.93 -32.50 7.47
CA PRO A 180 -8.89 -31.95 8.81
C PRO A 180 -7.58 -32.30 9.52
N PHE A 181 -7.06 -31.34 10.27
CA PHE A 181 -5.78 -31.46 10.96
C PHE A 181 -5.83 -30.72 12.30
N GLU A 182 -4.92 -31.10 13.19
CA GLU A 182 -4.75 -30.43 14.47
C GLU A 182 -3.72 -29.30 14.34
N LEU A 183 -4.15 -28.06 14.56
CA LEU A 183 -3.26 -26.91 14.64
C LEU A 183 -2.81 -26.72 16.10
N LYS A 184 -1.59 -27.17 16.40
CA LYS A 184 -1.04 -27.18 17.76
C LYS A 184 -0.90 -25.77 18.35
N ALA A 185 -0.95 -25.67 19.68
CA ALA A 185 -0.65 -24.45 20.42
C ALA A 185 0.68 -23.83 19.97
N GLY A 186 0.72 -22.51 19.76
CA GLY A 186 1.92 -21.78 19.36
C GLY A 186 2.40 -22.04 17.91
N SER A 187 1.74 -22.91 17.13
CA SER A 187 2.23 -23.29 15.80
C SER A 187 1.92 -22.26 14.72
N VAL A 188 2.72 -22.31 13.65
CA VAL A 188 2.56 -21.58 12.40
C VAL A 188 2.75 -22.55 11.24
N GLY A 189 1.76 -22.61 10.35
CA GLY A 189 1.85 -23.36 9.10
C GLY A 189 1.86 -22.41 7.91
N VAL A 190 2.76 -22.64 6.95
CA VAL A 190 2.73 -21.92 5.68
C VAL A 190 2.81 -22.89 4.53
N TRP A 191 1.84 -22.83 3.62
CA TRP A 191 1.76 -23.68 2.44
C TRP A 191 1.56 -22.83 1.21
N THR A 192 2.31 -23.10 0.15
CA THR A 192 2.31 -22.24 -1.04
C THR A 192 2.16 -23.07 -2.30
N TYR A 193 1.43 -22.51 -3.26
CA TYR A 193 1.41 -22.95 -4.63
C TYR A 193 1.87 -21.78 -5.51
N ASP A 194 2.74 -22.07 -6.48
CA ASP A 194 3.06 -21.12 -7.54
C ASP A 194 3.15 -21.87 -8.86
N ASN A 195 2.53 -21.34 -9.90
CA ASN A 195 2.62 -21.88 -11.25
C ASN A 195 3.18 -20.81 -12.18
N SER A 196 4.41 -21.03 -12.63
CA SER A 196 5.11 -20.12 -13.55
C SER A 196 4.48 -20.06 -14.95
N GLN A 197 3.56 -20.97 -15.28
CA GLN A 197 2.81 -20.97 -16.52
C GLN A 197 1.37 -20.53 -16.27
N THR A 198 1.18 -19.23 -16.04
CA THR A 198 -0.15 -18.63 -16.04
C THR A 198 -0.54 -18.19 -17.45
N THR A 199 -1.77 -18.51 -17.85
CA THR A 199 -2.34 -17.99 -19.09
C THR A 199 -3.01 -16.64 -18.86
N LYS A 200 -3.53 -16.40 -17.64
CA LYS A 200 -4.26 -15.20 -17.23
C LYS A 200 -3.31 -14.04 -16.95
N LEU A 201 -3.64 -12.87 -17.46
CA LEU A 201 -2.89 -11.64 -17.20
C LEU A 201 -3.37 -11.00 -15.88
N SER A 202 -2.43 -10.69 -14.98
CA SER A 202 -2.72 -9.94 -13.76
C SER A 202 -1.68 -8.85 -13.55
N VAL A 203 -2.15 -7.61 -13.38
CA VAL A 203 -1.31 -6.48 -12.96
C VAL A 203 -1.24 -6.50 -11.44
N GLY A 204 -0.02 -6.54 -10.90
CA GLY A 204 0.24 -6.55 -9.46
C GLY A 204 0.39 -5.14 -8.92
N ASP A 205 1.30 -4.37 -9.52
CA ASP A 205 1.64 -3.03 -9.04
C ASP A 205 2.22 -2.14 -10.16
N ILE A 206 2.17 -0.82 -9.95
CA ILE A 206 2.76 0.20 -10.83
C ILE A 206 3.56 1.22 -10.01
N ASP A 207 4.85 1.33 -10.32
CA ASP A 207 5.77 2.25 -9.65
C ASP A 207 6.53 3.15 -10.64
N PRO A 208 6.59 4.47 -10.41
CA PRO A 208 5.74 5.23 -9.48
C PRO A 208 4.26 5.20 -9.89
N SER A 209 3.32 5.36 -8.95
CA SER A 209 1.87 5.46 -9.22
C SER A 209 1.41 6.85 -9.69
N ILE A 210 2.35 7.81 -9.75
CA ILE A 210 2.14 9.19 -10.17
C ILE A 210 3.32 9.66 -11.03
N GLY A 211 3.06 10.41 -12.10
CA GLY A 211 4.13 10.94 -12.95
C GLY A 211 3.65 11.97 -13.96
N SER A 212 4.57 12.51 -14.75
CA SER A 212 4.26 13.40 -15.88
C SER A 212 4.61 12.73 -17.21
N VAL A 213 4.00 13.21 -18.30
CA VAL A 213 4.31 12.78 -19.67
C VAL A 213 5.82 12.61 -19.89
N GLY A 214 6.21 11.48 -20.47
CA GLY A 214 7.60 11.12 -20.73
C GLY A 214 8.37 10.53 -19.54
N ASN A 215 7.80 10.44 -18.33
CA ASN A 215 8.41 9.66 -17.24
C ASN A 215 8.34 8.16 -17.53
N GLU A 216 9.37 7.42 -17.13
CA GLU A 216 9.37 5.96 -17.12
C GLU A 216 8.60 5.46 -15.90
N ILE A 217 7.72 4.47 -16.11
CA ILE A 217 7.07 3.70 -15.04
C ILE A 217 7.32 2.21 -15.25
N ALA A 218 7.32 1.47 -14.13
CA ALA A 218 7.40 0.01 -14.10
C ALA A 218 6.03 -0.57 -13.74
N ILE A 219 5.58 -1.54 -14.53
CA ILE A 219 4.36 -2.33 -14.28
C ILE A 219 4.79 -3.75 -13.96
N THR A 220 4.48 -4.22 -12.76
CA THR A 220 4.83 -5.57 -12.30
C THR A 220 3.58 -6.45 -12.21
N GLY A 221 3.75 -7.76 -12.40
CA GLY A 221 2.63 -8.70 -12.35
C GLY A 221 3.00 -10.07 -12.90
N GLU A 222 2.03 -10.71 -13.59
CA GLU A 222 2.25 -11.98 -14.27
C GLU A 222 1.36 -12.17 -15.49
N GLY A 223 1.79 -13.08 -16.38
CA GLY A 223 1.02 -13.45 -17.56
C GLY A 223 1.09 -12.41 -18.67
N PHE A 224 2.01 -11.44 -18.59
CA PHE A 224 2.24 -10.48 -19.67
C PHE A 224 2.77 -11.16 -20.94
N GLY A 225 3.40 -12.34 -20.81
CA GLY A 225 4.11 -13.05 -21.86
C GLY A 225 5.50 -12.48 -22.15
N ASN A 226 6.33 -13.26 -22.84
CA ASN A 226 7.72 -12.87 -23.18
C ASN A 226 7.85 -12.10 -24.50
N LYS A 227 6.72 -11.72 -25.12
CA LYS A 227 6.68 -10.92 -26.34
C LYS A 227 5.82 -9.70 -26.07
N GLU A 228 6.28 -8.57 -26.60
CA GLU A 228 5.64 -7.27 -26.40
C GLU A 228 4.16 -7.30 -26.78
N GLY A 229 3.33 -6.87 -25.83
CA GLY A 229 1.91 -6.62 -26.02
C GLY A 229 1.63 -5.14 -26.17
N GLN A 230 0.61 -4.64 -25.47
CA GLN A 230 0.22 -3.22 -25.50
C GLN A 230 -0.06 -2.71 -24.09
N VAL A 231 0.36 -1.48 -23.82
CA VAL A 231 0.00 -0.74 -22.61
C VAL A 231 -0.70 0.55 -23.02
N LYS A 232 -1.82 0.88 -22.36
CA LYS A 232 -2.58 2.10 -22.60
C LYS A 232 -2.88 2.87 -21.32
N PHE A 233 -2.90 4.19 -21.42
CA PHE A 233 -3.42 5.11 -20.41
C PHE A 233 -4.77 5.60 -20.91
N GLY A 234 -5.86 5.08 -20.33
CA GLY A 234 -7.18 5.16 -20.96
C GLY A 234 -7.13 4.53 -22.36
N ASP A 235 -7.38 5.33 -23.40
CA ASP A 235 -7.37 4.85 -24.78
C ASP A 235 -6.02 5.02 -25.52
N THR A 236 -5.08 5.77 -24.93
CA THR A 236 -3.83 6.19 -25.58
C THR A 236 -2.71 5.18 -25.34
N ASN A 237 -2.03 4.76 -26.41
CA ASN A 237 -0.90 3.83 -26.33
C ASN A 237 0.32 4.46 -25.67
N ALA A 238 0.92 3.74 -24.72
CA ALA A 238 2.22 4.06 -24.15
C ALA A 238 3.36 3.47 -24.99
N LYS A 239 4.52 4.13 -25.00
CA LYS A 239 5.73 3.58 -25.62
C LYS A 239 6.34 2.55 -24.67
N VAL A 240 6.44 1.31 -25.11
CA VAL A 240 7.14 0.24 -24.37
C VAL A 240 8.65 0.43 -24.50
N LEU A 241 9.35 0.36 -23.36
CA LEU A 241 10.81 0.40 -23.26
C LEU A 241 11.40 -1.00 -23.09
N SER A 242 10.75 -1.82 -22.27
CA SER A 242 11.08 -3.24 -22.11
C SER A 242 9.84 -4.03 -21.71
N TRP A 243 9.85 -5.32 -22.07
CA TRP A 243 8.74 -6.23 -21.81
C TRP A 243 9.28 -7.60 -21.39
N SER A 244 8.66 -8.18 -20.36
CA SER A 244 8.84 -9.56 -19.92
C SER A 244 7.52 -10.05 -19.32
N ASP A 245 7.43 -11.35 -18.99
CA ASP A 245 6.19 -11.89 -18.41
C ASP A 245 5.77 -11.23 -17.08
N THR A 246 6.71 -10.66 -16.34
CA THR A 246 6.49 -10.16 -14.98
C THR A 246 6.81 -8.67 -14.78
N LEU A 247 7.43 -8.03 -15.77
CA LEU A 247 7.83 -6.62 -15.71
C LEU A 247 7.73 -5.98 -17.10
N ILE A 248 7.03 -4.86 -17.16
CA ILE A 248 6.93 -3.99 -18.33
C ILE A 248 7.40 -2.59 -17.91
N LYS A 249 8.25 -1.97 -18.71
CA LYS A 249 8.62 -0.56 -18.55
C LYS A 249 8.08 0.25 -19.71
N VAL A 250 7.41 1.36 -19.43
CA VAL A 250 6.83 2.24 -20.45
C VAL A 250 7.11 3.70 -20.15
N LEU A 251 6.99 4.56 -21.16
CA LEU A 251 6.87 6.00 -20.95
C LEU A 251 5.41 6.42 -20.86
N ILE A 252 5.08 7.31 -19.92
CA ILE A 252 3.77 7.96 -19.86
C ILE A 252 3.54 8.69 -21.19
N PRO A 253 2.47 8.37 -21.95
CA PRO A 253 2.23 8.95 -23.26
C PRO A 253 1.74 10.40 -23.18
N GLU A 254 1.66 11.07 -24.33
CA GLU A 254 1.06 12.39 -24.47
C GLU A 254 -0.46 12.32 -24.18
N VAL A 255 -0.84 12.56 -22.92
CA VAL A 255 -2.22 12.60 -22.43
C VAL A 255 -2.42 13.82 -21.53
N ALA A 256 -3.67 14.27 -21.39
CA ALA A 256 -4.01 15.36 -20.47
C ALA A 256 -3.75 14.93 -19.01
N ALA A 257 -3.49 15.89 -18.13
CA ALA A 257 -3.36 15.61 -16.70
C ALA A 257 -4.68 15.10 -16.10
N GLY A 258 -4.57 14.18 -15.15
CA GLY A 258 -5.70 13.57 -14.47
C GLY A 258 -5.44 12.11 -14.10
N LYS A 259 -6.50 11.44 -13.65
CA LYS A 259 -6.46 10.03 -13.26
C LYS A 259 -6.76 9.13 -14.45
N TYR A 260 -5.99 8.06 -14.59
CA TYR A 260 -6.10 7.08 -15.67
C TYR A 260 -6.13 5.66 -15.12
N ALA A 261 -6.99 4.85 -15.73
CA ALA A 261 -6.78 3.42 -15.73
C ALA A 261 -5.66 3.08 -16.73
N ILE A 262 -4.69 2.28 -16.28
CA ILE A 262 -3.66 1.69 -17.13
C ILE A 262 -4.09 0.30 -17.53
N HIS A 263 -4.24 0.07 -18.82
CA HIS A 263 -4.62 -1.23 -19.38
C HIS A 263 -3.41 -1.92 -19.99
N VAL A 264 -3.18 -3.17 -19.61
CA VAL A 264 -2.16 -4.04 -20.20
C VAL A 264 -2.85 -5.15 -20.98
N SER A 265 -2.45 -5.37 -22.22
CA SER A 265 -2.93 -6.46 -23.07
C SER A 265 -1.75 -7.28 -23.59
N ASN A 266 -1.84 -8.62 -23.57
CA ASN A 266 -0.83 -9.49 -24.16
C ASN A 266 -1.26 -10.02 -25.54
N LEU A 267 -0.35 -10.70 -26.25
CA LEU A 267 -0.60 -11.28 -27.57
C LEU A 267 -1.59 -12.47 -27.58
N ARG A 268 -2.00 -12.97 -26.40
CA ARG A 268 -3.05 -14.01 -26.28
C ARG A 268 -4.45 -13.42 -26.18
N GLY A 269 -4.58 -12.08 -26.12
CA GLY A 269 -5.86 -11.38 -25.98
C GLY A 269 -6.30 -11.16 -24.53
N GLU A 270 -5.48 -11.54 -23.54
CA GLU A 270 -5.76 -11.29 -22.13
C GLU A 270 -5.48 -9.84 -21.76
N LYS A 271 -6.25 -9.33 -20.79
CA LYS A 271 -6.18 -7.94 -20.34
C LYS A 271 -6.15 -7.83 -18.82
N GLY A 272 -5.46 -6.82 -18.33
CA GLY A 272 -5.38 -6.45 -16.92
C GLY A 272 -5.40 -4.94 -16.78
N THR A 273 -5.85 -4.45 -15.63
CA THR A 273 -6.04 -3.01 -15.40
C THR A 273 -5.55 -2.61 -14.01
N TYR A 274 -4.83 -1.50 -13.96
CA TYR A 274 -4.57 -0.73 -12.74
C TYR A 274 -5.39 0.56 -12.82
N SER A 275 -6.17 0.90 -11.79
CA SER A 275 -7.27 1.88 -11.96
C SER A 275 -6.98 3.32 -11.54
N ASP A 276 -5.94 3.57 -10.72
CA ASP A 276 -5.74 4.88 -10.07
C ASP A 276 -4.35 5.47 -10.33
N PHE A 277 -3.89 5.47 -11.58
CA PHE A 277 -2.64 6.14 -11.93
C PHE A 277 -2.88 7.64 -12.13
N GLU A 278 -2.03 8.50 -11.57
CA GLU A 278 -2.16 9.96 -11.73
C GLU A 278 -1.11 10.54 -12.68
N VAL A 279 -1.59 11.19 -13.75
CA VAL A 279 -0.76 11.99 -14.66
C VAL A 279 -0.82 13.45 -14.25
N LEU A 280 0.32 14.02 -13.86
CA LEU A 280 0.49 15.42 -13.49
C LEU A 280 0.60 16.33 -14.73
N THR A 281 0.25 17.61 -14.56
CA THR A 281 0.34 18.64 -15.62
C THR A 281 1.79 18.90 -16.07
N GLY A 282 2.76 18.57 -15.22
CA GLY A 282 4.19 18.65 -15.53
C GLY A 282 5.04 18.56 -14.27
N LYS A 283 6.30 19.01 -14.38
CA LYS A 283 7.20 19.10 -13.21
C LYS A 283 6.63 20.07 -12.18
N GLN A 284 6.63 19.67 -10.92
CA GLN A 284 6.00 20.41 -9.82
C GLN A 284 6.98 21.32 -9.08
N ILE A 285 6.45 22.41 -8.51
CA ILE A 285 7.11 23.26 -7.51
C ILE A 285 6.18 23.45 -6.29
N PRO A 286 6.71 23.56 -5.08
CA PRO A 286 5.89 23.91 -3.93
C PRO A 286 5.51 25.40 -3.98
N VAL A 287 4.21 25.67 -3.89
CA VAL A 287 3.62 27.01 -3.86
C VAL A 287 2.79 27.16 -2.61
N ARG A 288 3.16 28.12 -1.76
CA ARG A 288 2.35 28.55 -0.62
C ARG A 288 1.31 29.56 -1.09
N LEU A 289 0.02 29.22 -0.98
CA LEU A 289 -1.08 30.14 -1.20
C LEU A 289 -1.56 30.69 0.14
N ILE A 290 -1.74 32.01 0.22
CA ILE A 290 -2.29 32.71 1.38
C ILE A 290 -3.53 33.48 0.94
N ALA A 291 -4.64 33.24 1.63
CA ALA A 291 -5.91 33.95 1.47
C ALA A 291 -6.12 34.90 2.66
N ASP A 292 -6.10 36.20 2.43
CA ASP A 292 -6.37 37.21 3.46
C ASP A 292 -7.85 37.58 3.53
N ASN A 293 -8.31 38.00 4.70
CA ASN A 293 -9.67 38.52 4.92
C ASN A 293 -10.79 37.51 4.60
N ALA A 294 -10.52 36.20 4.70
CA ALA A 294 -11.51 35.15 4.47
C ALA A 294 -12.21 34.74 5.78
N GLN A 295 -13.23 35.50 6.18
CA GLN A 295 -14.04 35.17 7.36
C GLN A 295 -14.95 33.97 7.10
N THR A 296 -15.12 33.08 8.07
CA THR A 296 -15.98 31.88 7.96
C THR A 296 -16.99 31.80 9.10
N LEU A 297 -18.12 31.14 8.85
CA LEU A 297 -19.07 30.77 9.90
C LEU A 297 -18.61 29.53 10.67
N PRO A 298 -19.14 29.26 11.88
CA PRO A 298 -18.86 28.02 12.59
C PRO A 298 -19.18 26.79 11.74
N GLY A 299 -18.18 25.94 11.50
CA GLY A 299 -18.30 24.73 10.67
C GLY A 299 -17.99 24.93 9.19
N GLU A 300 -17.72 26.16 8.73
CA GLU A 300 -17.15 26.46 7.42
C GLU A 300 -15.63 26.45 7.44
N ASN A 301 -15.03 25.90 6.38
CA ASN A 301 -13.59 25.97 6.15
C ASN A 301 -13.30 26.51 4.75
N LEU A 302 -12.11 27.09 4.57
CA LEU A 302 -11.64 27.59 3.28
C LEU A 302 -10.90 26.49 2.51
N TYR A 303 -11.09 26.46 1.19
CA TYR A 303 -10.43 25.56 0.24
C TYR A 303 -10.01 26.35 -1.00
N VAL A 304 -9.16 25.77 -1.84
CA VAL A 304 -8.76 26.34 -3.13
C VAL A 304 -9.02 25.35 -4.28
N VAL A 305 -9.52 25.87 -5.40
CA VAL A 305 -9.81 25.12 -6.61
C VAL A 305 -9.38 25.93 -7.83
N GLY A 306 -8.98 25.29 -8.93
CA GLY A 306 -8.40 26.00 -10.07
C GLY A 306 -8.36 25.19 -11.35
N ASN A 307 -7.77 25.79 -12.39
CA ASN A 307 -7.82 25.30 -13.77
C ASN A 307 -6.84 24.18 -14.13
N VAL A 308 -6.04 23.69 -13.18
CA VAL A 308 -5.10 22.58 -13.37
C VAL A 308 -5.58 21.35 -12.58
N SER A 309 -5.12 20.16 -12.99
CA SER A 309 -5.50 18.90 -12.32
C SER A 309 -5.15 18.90 -10.84
N GLU A 310 -3.99 19.47 -10.51
CA GLU A 310 -3.48 19.63 -9.14
C GLU A 310 -4.35 20.53 -8.26
N LEU A 311 -5.27 21.32 -8.86
CA LEU A 311 -6.27 22.14 -8.18
C LEU A 311 -7.71 21.68 -8.51
N GLY A 312 -7.89 20.45 -8.99
CA GLY A 312 -9.19 19.85 -9.19
C GLY A 312 -9.92 20.24 -10.47
N ASN A 313 -9.31 20.96 -11.42
CA ASN A 313 -9.93 21.38 -12.68
C ASN A 313 -11.33 22.04 -12.49
N TRP A 314 -11.43 22.98 -11.54
CA TRP A 314 -12.66 23.67 -11.14
C TRP A 314 -13.76 22.80 -10.51
N ASP A 315 -13.49 21.52 -10.24
CA ASP A 315 -14.39 20.66 -9.47
C ASP A 315 -14.23 20.96 -7.96
N ALA A 316 -15.20 21.69 -7.39
CA ALA A 316 -15.21 22.04 -5.97
C ALA A 316 -15.26 20.83 -5.02
N ASN A 317 -15.64 19.64 -5.50
CA ASN A 317 -15.55 18.41 -4.70
C ASN A 317 -14.11 17.91 -4.56
N LYS A 318 -13.21 18.36 -5.45
CA LYS A 318 -11.77 18.06 -5.45
C LYS A 318 -10.91 19.24 -5.00
N ALA A 319 -11.53 20.28 -4.43
CA ALA A 319 -10.82 21.44 -3.93
C ALA A 319 -9.83 21.05 -2.81
N ILE A 320 -8.66 21.69 -2.80
CA ILE A 320 -7.58 21.42 -1.85
C ILE A 320 -7.87 22.14 -0.53
N GLY A 321 -7.84 21.39 0.57
CA GLY A 321 -8.06 21.89 1.92
C GLY A 321 -8.60 20.82 2.87
N PRO A 322 -9.12 21.21 4.05
CA PRO A 322 -9.29 22.59 4.51
C PRO A 322 -7.95 23.32 4.69
N MET A 323 -7.92 24.61 4.36
CA MET A 323 -6.74 25.45 4.51
C MET A 323 -6.37 25.64 6.00
N PHE A 324 -5.10 25.90 6.29
CA PHE A 324 -4.62 26.16 7.65
C PHE A 324 -4.74 27.64 8.01
N ASN A 325 -4.93 28.00 9.29
CA ASN A 325 -5.09 29.39 9.71
C ASN A 325 -4.61 29.67 11.16
N ALA A 326 -3.74 28.81 11.70
CA ALA A 326 -3.35 28.83 13.11
C ALA A 326 -1.83 28.81 13.32
N THR A 327 -1.04 29.19 12.31
CA THR A 327 0.43 29.19 12.39
C THR A 327 0.95 30.63 12.39
N ALA A 328 1.33 31.13 13.56
CA ALA A 328 1.70 32.54 13.77
C ALA A 328 2.79 33.07 12.81
N SER A 329 3.74 32.23 12.42
CA SER A 329 4.81 32.60 11.48
C SER A 329 4.40 32.60 10.00
N ILE A 330 3.16 32.18 9.68
CA ILE A 330 2.67 32.06 8.30
C ILE A 330 1.37 32.84 8.10
N ALA A 331 0.29 32.43 8.77
CA ALA A 331 -1.00 33.12 8.76
C ALA A 331 -1.87 32.72 9.97
N GLN A 332 -2.63 33.70 10.47
CA GLN A 332 -3.64 33.53 11.51
C GLN A 332 -4.99 34.01 11.01
N TYR A 333 -6.08 33.33 11.40
CA TYR A 333 -7.44 33.71 11.05
C TYR A 333 -7.68 35.23 11.28
N PRO A 334 -8.30 35.97 10.33
CA PRO A 334 -9.02 35.50 9.13
C PRO A 334 -8.15 35.27 7.89
N SER A 335 -6.82 35.17 8.04
CA SER A 335 -5.93 34.72 6.97
C SER A 335 -5.72 33.20 7.03
N TRP A 336 -5.73 32.57 5.86
CA TRP A 336 -5.56 31.14 5.68
C TRP A 336 -4.39 30.86 4.75
N PHE A 337 -3.78 29.68 4.84
CA PHE A 337 -2.71 29.27 3.95
C PHE A 337 -2.72 27.77 3.66
N TYR A 338 -2.09 27.40 2.54
CA TYR A 338 -1.79 26.01 2.20
C TYR A 338 -0.57 25.93 1.31
N ASP A 339 0.24 24.87 1.48
CA ASP A 339 1.38 24.58 0.63
C ASP A 339 0.98 23.50 -0.38
N ILE A 340 1.02 23.82 -1.68
CA ILE A 340 0.52 22.97 -2.77
C ILE A 340 1.61 22.79 -3.81
N ASN A 341 1.81 21.56 -4.28
CA ASN A 341 2.65 21.31 -5.45
C ASN A 341 1.87 21.68 -6.71
N LEU A 342 2.38 22.65 -7.47
CA LEU A 342 1.79 23.13 -8.71
C LEU A 342 2.76 23.00 -9.89
N PRO A 343 2.26 22.82 -11.12
CA PRO A 343 3.12 22.67 -12.29
C PRO A 343 3.92 23.95 -12.55
N LYS A 344 5.23 23.82 -12.75
CA LYS A 344 6.14 24.94 -13.03
C LYS A 344 5.89 25.56 -14.41
N ASN A 345 6.17 26.87 -14.56
CA ASN A 345 6.01 27.63 -15.80
C ASN A 345 4.61 27.51 -16.43
N LYS A 346 3.56 27.51 -15.61
CA LYS A 346 2.17 27.47 -16.06
C LYS A 346 1.43 28.70 -15.58
N ASN A 347 0.51 29.16 -16.42
CA ASN A 347 -0.50 30.13 -16.02
C ASN A 347 -1.66 29.36 -15.38
N ILE A 348 -1.81 29.56 -14.09
CA ILE A 348 -2.78 28.89 -13.24
C ILE A 348 -3.80 29.93 -12.81
N GLU A 349 -5.07 29.60 -12.97
CA GLU A 349 -6.19 30.37 -12.46
C GLU A 349 -6.83 29.59 -11.32
N TYR A 350 -7.21 30.30 -10.25
CA TYR A 350 -7.79 29.66 -9.08
C TYR A 350 -8.78 30.58 -8.36
N LYS A 351 -9.64 29.95 -7.55
CA LYS A 351 -10.48 30.62 -6.58
C LYS A 351 -10.45 29.94 -5.22
N PHE A 352 -10.69 30.72 -4.19
CA PHE A 352 -11.05 30.23 -2.87
C PHE A 352 -12.54 29.92 -2.80
N ILE A 353 -12.89 28.88 -2.06
CA ILE A 353 -14.27 28.50 -1.77
C ILE A 353 -14.42 28.20 -0.27
N LYS A 354 -15.58 28.50 0.30
CA LYS A 354 -15.96 28.04 1.64
C LYS A 354 -16.85 26.81 1.50
N LYS A 355 -16.59 25.78 2.31
CA LYS A 355 -17.45 24.60 2.40
C LYS A 355 -17.91 24.40 3.83
N ASN A 356 -19.21 24.22 4.03
CA ASN A 356 -19.76 23.83 5.32
C ASN A 356 -19.92 22.30 5.43
N LYS A 357 -20.32 21.82 6.62
CA LYS A 357 -20.52 20.37 6.89
C LYS A 357 -21.64 19.73 6.05
N ASP A 358 -22.60 20.52 5.59
CA ASP A 358 -23.74 20.05 4.79
C ASP A 358 -23.43 20.02 3.28
N GLY A 359 -22.20 20.39 2.89
CA GLY A 359 -21.73 20.38 1.50
C GLY A 359 -22.09 21.64 0.71
N GLN A 360 -22.64 22.68 1.34
CA GLN A 360 -22.83 23.97 0.68
C GLN A 360 -21.47 24.58 0.32
N ILE A 361 -21.36 25.06 -0.92
CA ILE A 361 -20.15 25.69 -1.45
C ILE A 361 -20.44 27.16 -1.74
N ILE A 362 -19.65 28.05 -1.15
CA ILE A 362 -19.67 29.49 -1.43
C ILE A 362 -18.37 29.85 -2.14
N TRP A 363 -18.49 30.31 -3.38
CA TRP A 363 -17.36 30.81 -4.16
C TRP A 363 -17.06 32.25 -3.81
N GLU A 364 -15.79 32.64 -3.90
CA GLU A 364 -15.48 34.07 -3.94
C GLU A 364 -16.03 34.72 -5.21
N SER A 365 -16.44 35.97 -5.10
CA SER A 365 -16.95 36.77 -6.21
C SER A 365 -15.83 37.21 -7.16
N GLY A 366 -16.14 38.03 -8.16
CA GLY A 366 -15.15 38.66 -9.03
C GLY A 366 -14.37 37.69 -9.95
N GLU A 367 -13.25 38.18 -10.46
CA GLU A 367 -12.40 37.48 -11.42
C GLU A 367 -11.50 36.44 -10.75
N ASN A 368 -11.07 35.42 -11.50
CA ASN A 368 -10.13 34.42 -11.02
C ASN A 368 -8.80 35.06 -10.61
N HIS A 369 -8.23 34.60 -9.49
CA HIS A 369 -6.84 34.89 -9.17
C HIS A 369 -5.91 34.17 -10.13
N LYS A 370 -4.73 34.75 -10.39
CA LYS A 370 -3.78 34.23 -11.37
C LYS A 370 -2.39 34.03 -10.77
N ILE A 371 -1.75 32.93 -11.15
CA ILE A 371 -0.36 32.62 -10.81
C ILE A 371 0.35 32.25 -12.11
N THR A 372 1.48 32.88 -12.38
CA THR A 372 2.48 32.30 -13.29
C THR A 372 3.55 31.65 -12.41
N SER A 373 3.54 30.32 -12.34
CA SER A 373 4.48 29.55 -11.51
C SER A 373 5.91 29.66 -12.08
N SER A 374 6.92 29.79 -11.20
CA SER A 374 8.33 29.86 -11.61
C SER A 374 9.02 28.48 -11.62
N GLU A 375 10.35 28.49 -11.75
CA GLU A 375 11.23 27.33 -11.61
C GLU A 375 11.52 26.93 -10.15
N GLU A 376 11.17 27.79 -9.19
CA GLU A 376 11.52 27.65 -7.77
C GLU A 376 10.27 27.75 -6.89
N ALA A 377 10.40 27.42 -5.60
CA ALA A 377 9.33 27.56 -4.64
C ALA A 377 8.81 29.00 -4.56
N GLN A 378 7.50 29.21 -4.39
CA GLN A 378 6.90 30.54 -4.33
C GLN A 378 5.88 30.69 -3.20
N THR A 379 5.70 31.91 -2.74
CA THR A 379 4.53 32.31 -1.93
C THR A 379 3.68 33.30 -2.71
N LYS A 380 2.38 33.06 -2.78
CA LYS A 380 1.38 33.95 -3.38
C LYS A 380 0.31 34.29 -2.35
N ARG A 381 -0.03 35.57 -2.29
CA ARG A 381 -0.98 36.12 -1.34
C ARG A 381 -2.07 36.86 -2.11
N ALA A 382 -3.33 36.59 -1.77
CA ALA A 382 -4.49 37.24 -2.35
C ALA A 382 -5.53 37.47 -1.25
N SER A 383 -6.35 38.52 -1.36
CA SER A 383 -7.49 38.73 -0.47
C SER A 383 -8.74 38.06 -1.02
N TRP A 384 -9.59 37.52 -0.13
CA TRP A 384 -10.92 37.04 -0.48
C TRP A 384 -11.73 38.12 -1.21
N GLN A 385 -12.33 37.77 -2.34
CA GLN A 385 -13.18 38.67 -3.12
C GLN A 385 -14.66 38.50 -2.70
N ASN A 386 -15.26 39.57 -2.16
CA ASN A 386 -16.68 39.59 -1.72
C ASN A 386 -17.65 39.85 -2.87
#